data_AF-A0A850PRN1-F1
#
_entry.id   AF-A0A850PRN1-F1
#
_cell.length_a   1.000
_cell.length_b   1.000
_cell.length_c   1.000
_cell.angle_alpha   90.00
_cell.angle_beta   90.00
_cell.angle_gamma   90.00
#
_symmetry.space_group_name_H-M   'P 1'
#
loop_
_entity.id
_entity.type
_entity.pdbx_description
1 polymer ?
#
loop_
_entity_poly.entity_id
_entity_poly.type
_entity_poly.pdbx_seq_one_letter_code
_entity_poly.pdbx_strand_id
1 'polypeptide(L)'
;MSDLADVVAEWIAHDPDPGSAAELAACSDDELAGRFATPLTFGTAGLRGPLRAGPNGMNLAVVLRATWGVARVLTDRSLDSAVVVGYDARHRSAEFGRAVAEVFAAQGFSVTLMPSPVPTPAVAFAVRTMGAAAGVQIT
;
A
#
# COMPACT_ATOMS: atom_id res chain seq x y z
N MET A 1 20.50 -13.59 12.93
CA MET A 1 19.90 -13.45 11.58
C MET A 1 18.74 -14.44 11.55
N SER A 2 17.51 -13.98 11.33
CA SER A 2 16.35 -14.86 11.25
C SER A 2 16.52 -15.82 10.07
N ASP A 3 16.14 -17.08 10.24
CA ASP A 3 16.03 -18.00 9.12
C ASP A 3 14.95 -17.49 8.15
N LEU A 4 15.15 -17.69 6.84
CA LEU A 4 14.19 -17.28 5.81
C LEU A 4 12.84 -17.96 6.05
N ALA A 5 12.84 -19.22 6.48
CA ALA A 5 11.63 -19.97 6.79
C ALA A 5 10.82 -19.29 7.92
N ASP A 6 11.50 -18.81 8.97
CA ASP A 6 10.85 -18.10 10.08
C ASP A 6 10.23 -16.77 9.60
N VAL A 7 10.96 -16.00 8.77
CA VAL A 7 10.45 -14.74 8.22
C VAL A 7 9.23 -14.97 7.32
N VAL A 8 9.26 -16.01 6.50
CA VAL A 8 8.14 -16.38 5.63
C VAL A 8 6.93 -16.81 6.46
N ALA A 9 7.14 -17.68 7.46
CA ALA A 9 6.07 -18.14 8.34
C ALA A 9 5.43 -16.98 9.12
N GLU A 10 6.24 -16.07 9.65
CA GLU A 10 5.76 -14.86 10.32
C GLU A 10 4.99 -13.95 9.37
N TRP A 11 5.46 -13.77 8.13
CA TRP A 11 4.73 -13.00 7.13
C TRP A 11 3.37 -13.62 6.82
N ILE A 12 3.31 -14.92 6.53
CA ILE A 12 2.07 -15.64 6.20
C ILE A 12 1.07 -15.55 7.36
N ALA A 13 1.54 -15.69 8.61
CA ALA A 13 0.69 -15.62 9.80
C ALA A 13 0.03 -14.24 9.99
N HIS A 14 0.63 -13.17 9.45
CA HIS A 14 0.14 -11.79 9.57
C HIS A 14 -0.28 -11.17 8.22
N ASP A 15 -0.39 -11.95 7.15
CA ASP A 15 -0.80 -11.42 5.86
C ASP A 15 -2.31 -11.09 5.92
N PRO A 16 -2.71 -9.83 5.68
CA PRO A 16 -4.11 -9.41 5.72
C PRO A 16 -4.96 -10.03 4.60
N ASP A 17 -4.34 -10.58 3.55
CA ASP A 17 -5.00 -11.18 2.39
C ASP A 17 -4.78 -12.70 2.40
N PRO A 18 -5.82 -13.50 2.75
CA PRO A 18 -5.72 -14.96 2.76
C PRO A 18 -5.29 -15.55 1.40
N GLY A 19 -5.60 -14.88 0.29
CA GLY A 19 -5.15 -15.29 -1.04
C GLY A 19 -3.65 -15.11 -1.21
N SER A 20 -3.10 -13.98 -0.74
CA SER A 20 -1.65 -13.73 -0.74
C SER A 20 -0.92 -14.70 0.21
N ALA A 21 -1.48 -15.01 1.37
CA ALA A 21 -0.95 -16.03 2.29
C ALA A 21 -0.88 -17.42 1.65
N ALA A 22 -1.96 -17.84 0.99
CA ALA A 22 -2.03 -19.13 0.29
C ALA A 22 -1.07 -19.19 -0.90
N GLU A 23 -0.90 -18.08 -1.64
CA GLU A 23 0.09 -17.97 -2.73
C GLU A 23 1.51 -18.23 -2.21
N LEU A 24 1.90 -17.61 -1.09
CA LEU A 24 3.22 -17.82 -0.49
C LEU A 24 3.41 -19.23 0.03
N ALA A 25 2.39 -19.83 0.66
CA ALA A 25 2.47 -21.20 1.16
C ALA A 25 2.63 -22.25 0.05
N ALA A 26 2.27 -21.91 -1.20
CA ALA A 26 2.41 -22.77 -2.36
C ALA A 26 3.71 -22.55 -3.16
N CYS A 27 4.50 -21.53 -2.83
CA CYS A 27 5.76 -21.23 -3.52
C CYS A 27 6.87 -22.23 -3.17
N SER A 28 7.80 -22.43 -4.11
CA SER A 28 9.04 -23.15 -3.84
C SER A 28 10.02 -22.30 -3.01
N ASP A 29 11.01 -22.94 -2.40
CA ASP A 29 12.06 -22.24 -1.63
C ASP A 29 12.78 -21.17 -2.45
N ASP A 30 13.06 -21.44 -3.74
CA ASP A 30 13.69 -20.48 -4.65
C ASP A 30 12.79 -19.28 -4.95
N GLU A 31 11.48 -19.50 -5.11
CA GLU A 31 10.51 -18.42 -5.30
C GLU A 31 10.38 -17.56 -4.04
N LEU A 32 10.36 -18.19 -2.87
CA LEU A 32 10.33 -17.50 -1.58
C LEU A 32 11.60 -16.68 -1.36
N ALA A 33 12.78 -17.26 -1.62
CA ALA A 33 14.05 -16.53 -1.56
C ALA A 33 14.01 -15.30 -2.49
N GLY A 34 13.51 -15.46 -3.71
CA GLY A 34 13.32 -14.36 -4.65
C GLY A 34 12.33 -13.29 -4.17
N ARG A 35 11.21 -13.68 -3.57
CA ARG A 35 10.15 -12.78 -3.09
C ARG A 35 10.54 -12.00 -1.82
N PHE A 36 11.42 -12.58 -1.00
CA PHE A 36 11.84 -12.03 0.29
C PHE A 36 13.24 -11.38 0.27
N ALA A 37 13.97 -11.44 -0.85
CA ALA A 37 15.32 -10.87 -0.97
C ALA A 37 15.38 -9.35 -0.72
N THR A 38 14.52 -8.57 -1.37
CA THR A 38 14.53 -7.11 -1.28
C THR A 38 13.12 -6.54 -1.31
N PRO A 39 12.61 -5.92 -0.23
CA PRO A 39 11.31 -5.27 -0.23
C PRO A 39 11.21 -4.17 -1.30
N LEU A 40 9.99 -3.85 -1.73
CA LEU A 40 9.77 -2.70 -2.60
C LEU A 40 10.22 -1.41 -1.92
N THR A 41 10.86 -0.52 -2.68
CA THR A 41 11.31 0.79 -2.20
C THR A 41 10.61 1.91 -2.98
N PHE A 42 10.40 3.03 -2.30
CA PHE A 42 9.72 4.18 -2.89
C PHE A 42 10.68 4.93 -3.81
N GLY A 43 10.37 4.99 -5.11
CA GLY A 43 11.14 5.73 -6.11
C GLY A 43 10.48 7.06 -6.51
N THR A 44 11.03 7.72 -7.53
CA THR A 44 10.46 8.98 -8.07
C THR A 44 9.04 8.81 -8.59
N ALA A 45 8.68 7.62 -9.08
CA ALA A 45 7.36 7.28 -9.59
C ALA A 45 6.49 6.52 -8.58
N GLY A 46 6.81 6.59 -7.28
CA GLY A 46 6.11 5.88 -6.21
C GLY A 46 6.69 4.50 -5.89
N LEU A 47 5.93 3.73 -5.12
CA LEU A 47 6.20 2.33 -4.83
C LEU A 47 5.69 1.46 -5.99
N ARG A 48 6.57 0.71 -6.66
CA ARG A 48 6.23 -0.07 -7.86
C ARG A 48 6.80 -1.47 -7.80
N GLY A 49 6.00 -2.45 -8.22
CA GLY A 49 6.40 -3.85 -8.30
C GLY A 49 5.32 -4.69 -8.97
N PRO A 50 5.60 -5.98 -9.26
CA PRO A 50 4.61 -6.90 -9.79
C PRO A 50 3.47 -7.12 -8.78
N LEU A 51 2.23 -7.30 -9.26
CA LEU A 51 1.12 -7.76 -8.40
C LEU A 51 1.36 -9.22 -8.01
N ARG A 52 1.89 -9.44 -6.80
CA ARG A 52 2.16 -10.76 -6.22
C ARG A 52 2.34 -10.68 -4.71
N ALA A 53 2.20 -11.80 -4.03
CA ALA A 53 2.45 -11.90 -2.58
C ALA A 53 3.94 -11.78 -2.20
N GLY A 54 4.19 -11.34 -0.97
CA GLY A 54 5.53 -11.14 -0.39
C GLY A 54 6.03 -9.69 -0.43
N PRO A 55 7.13 -9.37 0.29
CA PRO A 55 7.56 -7.98 0.51
C PRO A 55 8.04 -7.25 -0.74
N ASN A 56 8.43 -7.98 -1.79
CA ASN A 56 8.87 -7.40 -3.06
C ASN A 56 7.78 -7.37 -4.14
N GLY A 57 6.53 -7.63 -3.76
CA GLY A 57 5.36 -7.53 -4.62
C GLY A 57 4.44 -6.39 -4.18
N MET A 58 3.64 -5.89 -5.12
CA MET A 58 2.53 -5.01 -4.81
C MET A 58 1.33 -5.87 -4.37
N ASN A 59 1.03 -5.83 -3.08
CA ASN A 59 -0.07 -6.58 -2.44
C ASN A 59 -0.63 -5.76 -1.27
N LEU A 60 -1.72 -6.25 -0.68
CA LEU A 60 -2.42 -5.57 0.39
C LEU A 60 -1.50 -5.29 1.59
N ALA A 61 -0.71 -6.27 2.05
CA ALA A 61 0.21 -6.09 3.17
C ALA A 61 1.20 -4.93 2.96
N VAL A 62 1.79 -4.85 1.76
CA VAL A 62 2.71 -3.77 1.39
C VAL A 62 2.00 -2.42 1.31
N VAL A 63 0.80 -2.37 0.72
CA VAL A 63 -0.01 -1.14 0.64
C VAL A 63 -0.38 -0.62 2.02
N LEU A 64 -0.84 -1.49 2.93
CA LEU A 64 -1.19 -1.10 4.31
C LEU A 64 0.03 -0.54 5.05
N ARG A 65 1.17 -1.22 5.00
CA ARG A 65 2.40 -0.80 5.68
C ARG A 65 2.95 0.51 5.13
N ALA A 66 2.95 0.67 3.80
CA ALA A 66 3.38 1.91 3.17
C ALA A 66 2.46 3.08 3.55
N THR A 67 1.14 2.86 3.55
CA THR A 67 0.16 3.88 3.94
C THR A 67 0.32 4.29 5.40
N TRP A 68 0.51 3.31 6.29
CA TRP A 68 0.78 3.58 7.70
C TRP A 68 2.06 4.42 7.87
N GLY A 69 3.13 4.08 7.15
CA GLY A 69 4.36 4.87 7.15
C GLY A 69 4.16 6.32 6.70
N VAL A 70 3.38 6.54 5.63
CA VAL A 70 3.01 7.90 5.18
C VAL A 70 2.20 8.64 6.25
N ALA A 71 1.22 7.99 6.87
CA ALA A 71 0.41 8.59 7.93
C ALA A 71 1.27 9.01 9.13
N ARG A 72 2.26 8.21 9.53
CA ARG A 72 3.25 8.56 10.57
C ARG A 72 4.05 9.80 10.18
N VAL A 73 4.63 9.82 8.98
CA VAL A 73 5.41 10.98 8.51
C VAL A 73 4.58 12.27 8.49
N LEU A 74 3.30 12.20 8.10
CA LEU A 74 2.40 13.36 8.13
C LEU A 74 2.08 13.80 9.56
N THR A 75 1.81 12.84 10.46
CA THR A 75 1.54 13.11 11.89
C THR A 75 2.74 13.78 12.56
N ASP A 76 3.95 13.24 12.35
CA ASP A 76 5.19 13.75 12.95
C ASP A 76 5.54 15.17 12.46
N ARG A 77 4.97 15.58 11.31
CA ARG A 77 5.11 16.92 10.73
C ARG A 77 3.95 17.86 11.09
N SER A 78 3.02 17.43 11.95
CA SER A 78 1.80 18.18 12.28
C SER A 78 0.95 18.52 11.05
N LEU A 79 0.85 17.57 10.12
CA LEU A 79 0.01 17.62 8.92
C LEU A 79 -1.16 16.62 8.99
N ASP A 80 -1.57 16.27 10.21
CA ASP A 80 -2.72 15.42 10.54
C ASP A 80 -4.05 16.11 10.20
N SER A 81 -4.38 16.12 8.91
CA SER A 81 -5.56 16.79 8.36
C SER A 81 -6.26 15.94 7.30
N ALA A 82 -6.69 16.55 6.18
CA ALA A 82 -7.37 15.84 5.11
C ALA A 82 -6.38 15.13 4.17
N VAL A 83 -6.77 13.96 3.66
CA VAL A 83 -6.06 13.20 2.62
C VAL A 83 -7.03 12.89 1.48
N VAL A 84 -6.56 13.01 0.24
CA VAL A 84 -7.31 12.56 -0.95
C VAL A 84 -6.74 11.24 -1.45
N VAL A 85 -7.59 10.25 -1.70
CA VAL A 85 -7.19 8.95 -2.23
C VAL A 85 -7.89 8.72 -3.56
N GLY A 86 -7.12 8.47 -4.62
CA GLY A 86 -7.63 8.07 -5.92
C GLY A 86 -6.95 6.80 -6.43
N TYR A 87 -7.54 6.26 -7.49
CA TYR A 87 -7.07 5.03 -8.11
C TYR A 87 -7.42 5.02 -9.60
N ASP A 88 -6.67 4.27 -10.40
CA ASP A 88 -6.95 4.05 -11.82
C ASP A 88 -7.79 2.77 -12.05
N ALA A 89 -7.99 2.38 -13.30
CA ALA A 89 -8.82 1.24 -13.67
C ALA A 89 -8.07 -0.12 -13.68
N ARG A 90 -6.81 -0.17 -13.21
CA ARG A 90 -6.07 -1.44 -13.18
C ARG A 90 -6.64 -2.41 -12.15
N HIS A 91 -6.29 -3.67 -12.34
CA HIS A 91 -6.68 -4.74 -11.42
C HIS A 91 -6.21 -4.41 -10.00
N ARG A 92 -7.09 -4.63 -9.01
CA ARG A 92 -6.93 -4.30 -7.58
C ARG A 92 -6.78 -2.82 -7.22
N SER A 93 -6.74 -1.89 -8.18
CA SER A 93 -6.59 -0.45 -7.87
C SER A 93 -7.69 0.07 -6.93
N ALA A 94 -8.95 -0.33 -7.14
CA ALA A 94 -10.07 0.04 -6.27
C ALA A 94 -9.96 -0.57 -4.86
N GLU A 95 -9.51 -1.82 -4.76
CA GLU A 95 -9.28 -2.52 -3.48
C GLU A 95 -8.18 -1.82 -2.68
N PHE A 96 -7.03 -1.54 -3.31
CA PHE A 96 -5.93 -0.82 -2.66
C PHE A 96 -6.31 0.62 -2.31
N GLY A 97 -7.06 1.32 -3.17
CA GLY A 97 -7.56 2.66 -2.87
C GLY A 97 -8.43 2.69 -1.61
N ARG A 98 -9.30 1.67 -1.45
CA ARG A 98 -10.10 1.51 -0.23
C ARG A 98 -9.23 1.21 0.99
N ALA A 99 -8.28 0.29 0.88
CA ALA A 99 -7.36 -0.06 1.97
C ALA A 99 -6.53 1.14 2.45
N VAL A 100 -6.02 1.96 1.51
CA VAL A 100 -5.33 3.21 1.82
C VAL A 100 -6.24 4.14 2.62
N ALA A 101 -7.49 4.32 2.16
CA ALA A 101 -8.44 5.20 2.83
C ALA A 101 -8.76 4.73 4.26
N GLU A 102 -8.95 3.42 4.45
CA GLU A 102 -9.23 2.82 5.76
C GLU A 102 -8.05 2.98 6.73
N VAL A 103 -6.80 2.82 6.27
CA VAL A 103 -5.62 3.05 7.11
C VAL A 103 -5.51 4.51 7.54
N PHE A 104 -5.66 5.47 6.63
CA PHE A 104 -5.64 6.89 7.00
C PHE A 104 -6.76 7.25 7.98
N ALA A 105 -7.98 6.76 7.75
CA ALA A 105 -9.10 6.96 8.65
C ALA A 105 -8.81 6.39 10.05
N ALA A 106 -8.23 5.19 10.13
CA ALA A 106 -7.81 4.58 11.38
C ALA A 106 -6.69 5.35 12.11
N GLN A 107 -5.90 6.15 11.38
CA GLN A 107 -4.90 7.05 11.95
C GLN A 107 -5.44 8.45 12.28
N GLY A 108 -6.75 8.69 12.12
CA GLY A 108 -7.41 9.95 12.51
C GLY A 108 -7.50 11.02 11.41
N PHE A 109 -7.12 10.70 10.17
CA PHE A 109 -7.22 11.64 9.05
C PHE A 109 -8.67 11.72 8.53
N SER A 110 -9.06 12.90 8.05
CA SER A 110 -10.26 13.03 7.22
C SER A 110 -9.95 12.57 5.80
N VAL A 111 -10.66 11.58 5.28
CA VAL A 111 -10.31 10.96 3.99
C VAL A 111 -11.38 11.18 2.93
N THR A 112 -10.96 11.70 1.77
CA THR A 112 -11.78 11.75 0.55
C THR A 112 -11.31 10.66 -0.41
N LEU A 113 -12.04 9.56 -0.51
CA LEU A 113 -11.83 8.54 -1.53
C LEU A 113 -12.61 8.91 -2.81
N MET A 114 -11.93 8.93 -3.96
CA MET A 114 -12.57 9.20 -5.24
C MET A 114 -13.63 8.12 -5.56
N PRO A 115 -14.82 8.51 -6.04
CA PRO A 115 -15.96 7.58 -6.18
C PRO A 115 -15.81 6.57 -7.33
N SER A 116 -14.85 6.80 -8.23
CA SER A 116 -14.58 5.97 -9.41
C SER A 116 -13.11 6.11 -9.80
N PRO A 117 -12.61 5.27 -10.74
CA PRO A 117 -11.29 5.47 -11.32
C PRO A 117 -11.10 6.88 -11.87
N VAL A 118 -9.96 7.49 -11.58
CA VAL A 118 -9.60 8.84 -12.04
C VAL A 118 -8.13 8.93 -12.42
N PRO A 119 -7.76 9.82 -13.37
CA PRO A 119 -6.36 10.05 -13.69
C PRO A 119 -5.67 10.84 -12.56
N THR A 120 -4.36 10.63 -12.39
CA THR A 120 -3.54 11.29 -11.36
C THR A 120 -3.75 12.82 -11.24
N PRO A 121 -3.91 13.60 -12.34
CA PRO A 121 -4.17 15.03 -12.23
C PRO A 121 -5.45 15.40 -11.48
N ALA A 122 -6.48 14.54 -11.47
CA ALA A 122 -7.70 14.78 -10.71
C ALA A 122 -7.45 14.75 -9.21
N VAL A 123 -6.63 13.80 -8.72
CA VAL A 123 -6.21 13.75 -7.32
C VAL A 123 -5.36 14.96 -6.97
N ALA A 124 -4.38 15.32 -7.81
CA ALA A 124 -3.54 16.50 -7.58
C ALA A 124 -4.38 17.80 -7.52
N PHE A 125 -5.39 17.94 -8.38
CA PHE A 125 -6.33 19.05 -8.36
C PHE A 125 -7.16 19.05 -7.05
N ALA A 126 -7.72 17.92 -6.65
CA ALA A 126 -8.51 17.80 -5.44
C ALA A 126 -7.71 18.13 -4.18
N VAL A 127 -6.46 17.65 -4.07
CA VAL A 127 -5.55 17.96 -2.96
C VAL A 127 -5.40 19.48 -2.79
N ARG A 128 -5.10 20.19 -3.88
CA ARG A 128 -4.91 21.64 -3.86
C ARG A 128 -6.20 22.39 -3.53
N THR A 129 -7.32 21.98 -4.11
CA THR A 129 -8.62 22.64 -3.93
C THR A 129 -9.18 22.44 -2.53
N MET A 130 -8.93 21.27 -1.91
CA MET A 130 -9.43 20.93 -0.58
C MET A 130 -8.45 21.29 0.54
N GLY A 131 -7.25 21.78 0.22
CA GLY A 131 -6.21 22.04 1.22
C GLY A 131 -5.75 20.77 1.96
N ALA A 132 -5.79 19.61 1.28
CA ALA A 132 -5.40 18.34 1.88
C ALA A 132 -3.88 18.28 2.08
N ALA A 133 -3.44 17.62 3.16
CA ALA A 133 -2.02 17.42 3.46
C ALA A 133 -1.32 16.49 2.45
N ALA A 134 -2.05 15.55 1.88
CA ALA A 134 -1.49 14.59 0.91
C ALA A 134 -2.53 14.06 -0.07
N GLY A 135 -2.03 13.57 -1.20
CA GLY A 135 -2.77 12.76 -2.16
C GLY A 135 -2.08 11.42 -2.36
N VAL A 136 -2.86 10.33 -2.38
CA VAL A 136 -2.38 9.00 -2.77
C VAL A 136 -3.10 8.56 -4.02
N GLN A 137 -2.34 8.13 -5.04
CA GLN A 137 -2.85 7.60 -6.29
C GLN A 137 -2.38 6.15 -6.47
N ILE A 138 -3.31 5.23 -6.63
CA ILE A 138 -3.03 3.86 -7.07
C ILE A 138 -3.09 3.81 -8.60
N THR A 139 -1.97 3.46 -9.27
CA THR A 139 -1.85 3.59 -10.73
C THR A 139 -0.75 2.75 -11.37
#